data_AF-A0A1Y4WAH3-F1
#
_entry.id   AF-A0A1Y4WAH3-F1
#
_cell.length_a   1.000
_cell.length_b   1.000
_cell.length_c   1.000
_cell.angle_alpha   90.00
_cell.angle_beta   90.00
_cell.angle_gamma   90.00
#
_symmetry.space_group_name_H-M   'P 1'
#
loop_
_entity.id
_entity.type
_entity.pdbx_description
1 polymer ?
#
loop_
_entity_poly.entity_id
_entity_poly.type
_entity_poly.pdbx_seq_one_letter_code
_entity_poly.pdbx_strand_id
1 'polypeptide(L)'
;MKIGCRKPSKFEWIFCLLLIPVGIYFTDLRHYSQTLSSIGLGGGVGALIGLSWSRYRYHRLSPEEKREQDRMERDERNRAIQEKAATFSWRVLLFALLGAAVLCMEIQISSASLCFALIVLGVGANLGAMAWFRHRM
;
A
#
# COMPACT_ATOMS: atom_id res chain seq x y z
N MET A 1 10.86 12.65 15.61
CA MET A 1 10.00 12.85 14.41
C MET A 1 8.56 12.51 14.77
N LYS A 2 7.65 13.48 14.88
CA LYS A 2 6.21 13.18 14.99
C LYS A 2 5.80 12.53 13.66
N ILE A 3 5.49 11.23 13.67
CA ILE A 3 4.91 10.54 12.51
C ILE A 3 3.62 11.29 12.17
N GLY A 4 3.59 11.98 11.03
CA GLY A 4 2.45 12.78 10.59
C GLY A 4 1.18 11.94 10.61
N CYS A 5 0.24 12.27 11.49
CA CYS A 5 -1.05 11.60 11.54
C CYS A 5 -1.93 12.15 10.43
N ARG A 6 -2.18 11.39 9.38
CA ARG A 6 -3.04 11.81 8.28
C ARG A 6 -4.47 11.31 8.49
N LYS A 7 -5.44 12.12 8.08
CA LYS A 7 -6.84 11.69 7.99
C LYS A 7 -6.99 10.64 6.89
N PRO A 8 -7.45 9.41 7.21
CA PRO A 8 -7.64 8.39 6.19
C PRO A 8 -8.74 8.77 5.20
N SER A 9 -8.48 8.52 3.91
CA SER A 9 -9.37 8.82 2.80
C SER A 9 -10.49 7.79 2.68
N LYS A 10 -11.67 8.21 2.19
CA LYS A 10 -12.80 7.30 1.95
C LYS A 10 -12.42 6.15 1.01
N PHE A 11 -11.53 6.41 0.04
CA PHE A 11 -11.06 5.39 -0.89
C PHE A 11 -10.19 4.32 -0.22
N GLU A 12 -9.41 4.67 0.80
CA GLU A 12 -8.60 3.70 1.56
C GLU A 12 -9.50 2.72 2.32
N TRP A 13 -10.58 3.24 2.93
CA TRP A 13 -11.59 2.41 3.58
C TRP A 13 -12.27 1.45 2.61
N ILE A 14 -12.73 1.97 1.46
CA ILE A 14 -13.38 1.15 0.43
C ILE A 14 -12.44 0.07 -0.08
N PHE A 15 -11.18 0.41 -0.37
CA PHE A 15 -10.18 -0.54 -0.84
C PHE A 15 -9.93 -1.68 0.17
N CYS A 16 -9.76 -1.35 1.46
CA CYS A 16 -9.54 -2.36 2.49
C CYS A 16 -10.77 -3.25 2.70
N LEU A 17 -11.97 -2.68 2.59
CA LEU A 17 -13.23 -3.42 2.71
C LEU A 17 -13.44 -4.37 1.52
N LEU A 18 -13.01 -3.98 0.31
CA LEU A 18 -13.05 -4.82 -0.90
C LEU A 18 -12.01 -5.95 -0.89
N LEU A 19 -10.88 -5.80 -0.17
CA LEU A 19 -9.88 -6.86 -0.02
C LEU A 19 -10.40 -8.08 0.73
N ILE A 20 -11.32 -7.89 1.67
CA ILE A 20 -11.91 -8.95 2.50
C ILE A 20 -12.72 -9.97 1.67
N PRO A 21 -13.74 -9.58 0.87
CA PRO A 21 -14.49 -10.53 0.06
C PRO A 21 -13.62 -11.19 -1.02
N VAL A 22 -12.59 -10.49 -1.53
CA VAL A 22 -11.58 -11.09 -2.42
C VAL A 22 -10.81 -12.19 -1.68
N GLY A 23 -10.36 -11.95 -0.46
CA GLY A 23 -9.72 -12.96 0.38
C GLY A 23 -10.63 -14.16 0.70
N ILE A 24 -11.89 -13.92 1.03
CA ILE A 24 -12.90 -14.96 1.26
C ILE A 24 -13.10 -15.81 -0.01
N TYR A 25 -13.25 -15.16 -1.17
CA TYR A 25 -13.41 -15.84 -2.46
C TYR A 25 -12.26 -16.81 -2.76
N PHE A 26 -11.01 -16.40 -2.47
CA PHE A 26 -9.85 -17.28 -2.62
C PHE A 26 -9.72 -18.36 -1.54
N THR A 27 -10.48 -18.27 -0.44
CA THR A 27 -10.49 -19.29 0.62
C THR A 27 -11.39 -20.49 0.28
N ASP A 28 -12.50 -20.24 -0.42
CA ASP A 28 -13.50 -21.27 -0.76
C ASP A 28 -13.09 -22.13 -1.97
N LEU A 29 -12.24 -21.59 -2.85
CA LEU A 29 -11.67 -22.33 -3.97
C LEU A 29 -10.54 -23.24 -3.46
N ARG A 30 -10.86 -24.50 -3.15
CA ARG A 30 -9.96 -25.57 -2.64
C ARG A 30 -8.61 -25.78 -3.38
N HIS A 31 -8.30 -25.03 -4.44
CA HIS A 31 -7.10 -25.17 -5.27
C HIS A 31 -6.31 -23.87 -5.51
N TYR A 32 -6.68 -22.74 -4.92
CA TYR A 32 -6.00 -21.47 -5.22
C TYR A 32 -5.43 -20.78 -3.97
N SER A 33 -4.12 -20.97 -3.76
CA SER A 33 -3.20 -20.17 -2.94
C SER A 33 -3.75 -19.63 -1.61
N GLN A 34 -3.45 -20.36 -0.54
CA GLN A 34 -3.58 -19.89 0.85
C GLN A 34 -2.95 -18.50 1.06
N THR A 35 -1.94 -18.15 0.28
CA THR A 35 -1.25 -16.87 0.34
C THR A 35 -2.09 -15.69 -0.17
N LEU A 36 -2.90 -15.87 -1.21
CA LEU A 36 -3.80 -14.82 -1.71
C LEU A 36 -4.99 -14.61 -0.77
N SER A 37 -5.51 -15.69 -0.20
CA SER A 37 -6.51 -15.64 0.87
C SER A 37 -5.99 -14.90 2.09
N SER A 38 -4.78 -15.22 2.58
CA SER A 38 -4.20 -14.57 3.77
C SER A 38 -3.85 -13.10 3.55
N ILE A 39 -3.45 -12.70 2.33
CA ILE A 39 -3.28 -11.28 1.98
C ILE A 39 -4.63 -10.55 1.91
N GLY A 40 -5.64 -11.14 1.26
CA GLY A 40 -6.95 -10.49 1.15
C GLY A 40 -7.60 -10.29 2.52
N LEU A 41 -7.67 -11.37 3.31
CA LEU A 41 -8.26 -11.34 4.64
C LEU A 41 -7.37 -10.62 5.65
N GLY A 42 -6.13 -11.07 5.82
CA GLY A 42 -5.20 -10.51 6.80
C GLY A 42 -4.75 -9.10 6.46
N GLY A 43 -4.47 -8.83 5.18
CA GLY A 43 -4.16 -7.48 4.70
C GLY A 43 -5.35 -6.54 4.77
N GLY A 44 -6.56 -6.99 4.39
CA GLY A 44 -7.79 -6.20 4.54
C GLY A 44 -8.09 -5.83 5.99
N VAL A 45 -8.14 -6.83 6.89
CA VAL A 45 -8.42 -6.61 8.32
C VAL A 45 -7.29 -5.81 8.99
N GLY A 46 -6.03 -6.16 8.74
CA GLY A 46 -4.87 -5.45 9.30
C GLY A 46 -4.82 -3.98 8.86
N ALA A 47 -5.12 -3.71 7.59
CA ALA A 47 -5.19 -2.34 7.08
C ALA A 47 -6.37 -1.56 7.71
N LEU A 48 -7.54 -2.17 7.93
CA LEU A 48 -8.64 -1.53 8.64
C LEU A 48 -8.29 -1.16 10.08
N ILE A 49 -7.55 -2.03 10.79
CA ILE A 49 -7.03 -1.73 12.14
C ILE A 49 -6.06 -0.54 12.07
N GLY A 50 -5.14 -0.53 11.12
CA GLY A 50 -4.20 0.57 10.90
C GLY A 50 -4.90 1.90 10.57
N LEU A 51 -5.92 1.88 9.71
CA LEU A 51 -6.72 3.05 9.36
C LEU A 51 -7.54 3.56 10.55
N SER A 52 -8.09 2.65 11.35
CA SER A 52 -8.81 2.98 12.59
C SER A 52 -7.89 3.66 13.59
N TRP A 53 -6.68 3.14 13.76
CA TRP A 53 -5.66 3.73 14.63
C TRP A 53 -5.20 5.11 14.13
N SER A 54 -4.99 5.25 12.81
CA SER A 54 -4.64 6.55 12.21
C SER A 54 -5.74 7.58 12.41
N ARG A 55 -7.00 7.19 12.19
CA ARG A 55 -8.17 8.04 12.44
C ARG A 55 -8.24 8.47 13.90
N TYR A 56 -8.04 7.53 14.83
CA TYR A 56 -8.04 7.82 16.26
C TYR A 56 -6.97 8.85 16.64
N ARG A 57 -5.73 8.66 16.17
CA ARG A 57 -4.65 9.63 16.43
C ARG A 57 -4.92 10.98 15.78
N TYR A 58 -5.49 11.00 14.58
CA TYR A 58 -5.92 12.24 13.92
C TYR A 58 -6.95 13.01 14.75
N HIS A 59 -7.94 12.33 15.30
CA HIS A 59 -8.96 12.98 16.14
C HIS A 59 -8.38 13.57 17.43
N ARG A 60 -7.32 12.98 17.99
CA ARG A 60 -6.63 13.46 19.20
C ARG A 60 -5.74 14.69 18.99
N LEU A 61 -5.47 15.11 17.75
CA LEU A 61 -4.69 16.33 17.47
C LEU A 61 -5.49 17.59 17.83
N SER A 62 -4.78 18.65 18.23
CA SER A 62 -5.39 19.94 18.51
C SER A 62 -5.98 20.55 17.21
N PRO A 63 -6.93 21.51 17.30
CA PRO A 63 -7.47 22.19 16.12
C PRO A 63 -6.40 22.91 15.29
N GLU A 64 -5.37 23.44 15.95
CA GLU A 64 -4.25 24.13 15.30
C GLU A 64 -3.33 23.14 14.58
N GLU A 65 -2.95 22.03 15.24
CA GLU A 65 -2.15 20.97 14.64
C GLU A 65 -2.86 20.34 13.43
N LYS A 66 -4.19 20.18 13.48
CA LYS A 66 -4.99 19.71 12.33
C LYS A 66 -4.91 20.68 11.15
N ARG A 67 -5.06 21.99 11.40
CA ARG A 67 -4.98 23.03 10.34
C ARG A 67 -3.59 23.14 9.73
N GLU A 68 -2.54 22.92 10.52
CA GLU A 68 -1.17 22.86 10.01
C GLU A 68 -0.98 21.63 9.12
N GLN A 69 -1.45 20.46 9.53
CA GLN A 69 -1.39 19.26 8.68
C GLN A 69 -2.19 19.40 7.38
N ASP A 70 -3.41 19.91 7.46
CA ASP A 70 -4.25 20.14 6.28
C ASP A 70 -3.60 21.16 5.32
N ARG A 71 -2.83 22.13 5.83
CA ARG A 71 -2.02 23.05 5.01
C ARG A 71 -0.83 22.34 4.38
N MET A 72 -0.07 21.58 5.16
CA MET A 72 1.06 20.80 4.66
C MET A 72 0.65 19.79 3.58
N GLU A 73 -0.54 19.20 3.66
CA GLU A 73 -1.06 18.30 2.62
C GLU A 73 -1.42 19.03 1.31
N ARG A 74 -1.78 20.32 1.38
CA ARG A 74 -2.15 21.14 0.22
C ARG A 74 -0.99 21.91 -0.39
N ASP A 75 0.18 21.91 0.24
CA ASP A 75 1.35 22.60 -0.28
C ASP A 75 1.78 22.01 -1.62
N GLU A 76 1.87 22.88 -2.64
CA GLU A 76 2.21 22.50 -4.00
C GLU A 76 3.58 21.80 -4.09
N ARG A 77 4.54 22.18 -3.24
CA ARG A 77 5.86 21.53 -3.17
C ARG A 77 5.72 20.06 -2.74
N ASN A 78 4.94 19.79 -1.70
CA ASN A 78 4.70 18.43 -1.22
C ASN A 78 3.97 17.58 -2.26
N ARG A 79 3.03 18.19 -2.99
CA ARG A 79 2.34 17.53 -4.09
C ARG A 79 3.28 17.16 -5.24
N ALA A 80 4.16 18.08 -5.66
CA ALA A 80 5.16 17.79 -6.69
C ALA A 80 6.13 16.67 -6.28
N ILE A 81 6.48 16.58 -5.00
CA ILE A 81 7.31 15.50 -4.46
C ILE A 81 6.55 14.17 -4.50
N GLN A 82 5.27 14.15 -4.10
CA GLN A 82 4.43 12.97 -4.18
C GLN A 82 4.25 12.47 -5.61
N GLU A 83 4.03 13.37 -6.56
CA GLU A 83 3.87 13.02 -7.99
C GLU A 83 5.16 12.39 -8.55
N LYS A 84 6.33 12.93 -8.19
CA LYS A 84 7.63 12.34 -8.54
C LYS A 84 7.83 10.97 -7.89
N ALA A 85 7.47 10.83 -6.61
CA ALA A 85 7.58 9.57 -5.88
C ALA A 85 6.64 8.50 -6.44
N ALA A 86 5.40 8.86 -6.78
CA ALA A 86 4.41 7.98 -7.40
C ALA A 86 4.85 7.54 -8.80
N THR A 87 5.41 8.46 -9.60
CA THR A 87 5.93 8.12 -10.93
C THR A 87 7.11 7.15 -10.84
N PHE A 88 8.02 7.39 -9.90
CA PHE A 88 9.14 6.49 -9.66
C PHE A 88 8.67 5.12 -9.14
N SER A 89 7.78 5.08 -8.15
CA SER A 89 7.28 3.82 -7.60
C SER A 89 6.49 3.01 -8.63
N TRP A 90 5.71 3.68 -9.49
CA TRP A 90 5.03 3.05 -10.62
C TRP A 90 6.02 2.41 -11.60
N ARG A 91 7.09 3.12 -11.95
CA ARG A 91 8.15 2.57 -12.82
C ARG A 91 8.82 1.36 -12.20
N VAL A 92 9.19 1.42 -10.91
CA VAL A 92 9.81 0.28 -10.22
C VAL A 92 8.86 -0.92 -10.16
N LEU A 93 7.56 -0.69 -9.90
CA LEU A 93 6.55 -1.74 -9.94
C LEU A 93 6.46 -2.39 -11.32
N LEU A 94 6.46 -1.61 -12.40
CA LEU A 94 6.44 -2.14 -13.77
C LEU A 94 7.67 -3.00 -14.08
N PHE A 95 8.86 -2.57 -13.66
CA PHE A 95 10.08 -3.37 -13.85
C PHE A 95 10.06 -4.65 -12.99
N ALA A 96 9.52 -4.61 -11.78
CA ALA A 96 9.33 -5.80 -10.95
C ALA A 96 8.32 -6.77 -11.57
N LEU A 97 7.22 -6.26 -12.13
CA LEU A 97 6.23 -7.02 -12.89
C LEU A 97 6.83 -7.71 -14.11
N LEU A 98 7.62 -6.96 -14.88
CA LEU A 98 8.34 -7.50 -16.03
C LEU A 98 9.33 -8.60 -15.61
N GLY A 99 10.12 -8.36 -14.55
CA GLY A 99 11.07 -9.34 -14.03
C GLY A 99 10.40 -10.64 -13.58
N ALA A 100 9.27 -10.57 -12.86
CA ALA A 100 8.58 -11.79 -12.48
C ALA A 100 7.92 -12.48 -13.68
N ALA A 101 7.38 -11.74 -14.65
CA ALA A 101 6.82 -12.33 -15.87
C ALA A 101 7.87 -13.15 -16.64
N VAL A 102 9.11 -12.65 -16.74
CA VAL A 102 10.23 -13.41 -17.32
C VAL A 102 10.56 -14.65 -16.48
N LEU A 103 10.58 -14.52 -15.16
CA LEU A 103 10.87 -15.66 -14.26
C LEU A 103 9.82 -16.78 -14.34
N CYS A 104 8.53 -16.50 -14.56
CA CYS A 104 7.57 -17.59 -14.78
C CYS A 104 7.49 -18.14 -16.20
N MET A 105 8.16 -17.53 -17.19
CA MET A 105 8.38 -18.21 -18.46
C MET A 105 9.39 -19.37 -18.30
N GLU A 106 10.36 -19.22 -17.39
CA GLU A 106 11.44 -20.19 -17.19
C GLU A 106 11.16 -21.20 -16.08
N ILE A 107 10.30 -20.87 -15.12
CA ILE A 107 10.07 -21.69 -13.92
C ILE A 107 8.58 -22.06 -13.83
N GLN A 108 8.27 -23.35 -13.65
CA GLN A 108 6.91 -23.87 -13.37
C GLN A 108 6.44 -23.47 -11.95
N ILE A 109 6.45 -22.18 -11.67
CA ILE A 109 5.98 -21.59 -10.42
C ILE A 109 4.47 -21.41 -10.55
N SER A 110 3.73 -21.84 -9.53
CA SER A 110 2.30 -21.56 -9.44
C SER A 110 2.06 -20.06 -9.63
N SER A 111 1.13 -19.69 -10.52
CA SER A 111 0.80 -18.29 -10.83
C SER A 111 0.55 -17.44 -9.58
N ALA A 112 0.12 -18.07 -8.49
CA ALA A 112 -0.15 -17.39 -7.23
C ALA A 112 1.10 -17.04 -6.39
N SER A 113 2.16 -17.86 -6.40
CA SER A 113 3.43 -17.48 -5.75
C SER A 113 4.13 -16.37 -6.53
N LEU A 114 3.88 -16.28 -7.83
CA LEU A 114 4.31 -15.13 -8.63
C LEU A 114 3.58 -13.85 -8.24
N CYS A 115 2.25 -13.89 -8.14
CA CYS A 115 1.47 -12.75 -7.68
C CYS A 115 1.90 -12.30 -6.27
N PHE A 116 2.23 -13.23 -5.38
CA PHE A 116 2.78 -12.92 -4.06
C PHE A 116 4.12 -12.17 -4.15
N ALA A 117 5.08 -12.71 -4.90
CA ALA A 117 6.38 -12.07 -5.08
C ALA A 117 6.24 -10.66 -5.66
N LEU A 118 5.31 -10.47 -6.59
CA LEU A 118 5.02 -9.17 -7.21
C LEU A 118 4.40 -8.15 -6.25
N ILE A 119 3.46 -8.59 -5.41
CA ILE A 119 2.88 -7.72 -4.37
C ILE A 119 3.98 -7.32 -3.37
N VAL A 120 4.81 -8.27 -2.91
CA VAL A 120 5.89 -7.98 -1.96
C VAL A 120 6.94 -7.04 -2.58
N LEU A 121 7.36 -7.29 -3.81
CA LEU A 121 8.29 -6.41 -4.53
C LEU A 121 7.68 -5.02 -4.77
N GLY A 122 6.41 -4.94 -5.13
CA GLY A 122 5.69 -3.69 -5.33
C GLY A 122 5.54 -2.85 -4.06
N VAL A 123 5.21 -3.50 -2.94
CA VAL A 123 5.14 -2.86 -1.62
C VAL A 123 6.53 -2.42 -1.16
N GLY A 124 7.54 -3.30 -1.29
CA GLY A 124 8.93 -3.00 -0.93
C GLY A 124 9.50 -1.83 -1.75
N ALA A 125 9.24 -1.81 -3.06
CA ALA A 125 9.61 -0.71 -3.95
C ALA A 125 8.97 0.62 -3.55
N ASN A 126 7.67 0.61 -3.19
CA ASN A 126 7.00 1.81 -2.69
C ASN A 126 7.59 2.31 -1.36
N LEU A 127 7.85 1.39 -0.42
CA LEU A 127 8.48 1.73 0.86
C LEU A 127 9.90 2.29 0.66
N GLY A 128 10.69 1.66 -0.21
CA GLY A 128 12.05 2.10 -0.56
C GLY A 128 12.07 3.45 -1.27
N ALA A 129 11.16 3.68 -2.21
CA ALA A 129 10.98 4.98 -2.86
C ALA A 129 10.65 6.06 -1.83
N MET A 130 9.68 5.82 -0.94
CA MET A 130 9.34 6.76 0.12
C MET A 130 10.50 7.05 1.08
N ALA A 131 11.31 6.03 1.43
CA ALA A 131 12.47 6.19 2.29
C ALA A 131 13.59 7.00 1.60
N TRP A 132 13.87 6.70 0.33
CA TRP A 132 14.88 7.41 -0.46
C TRP A 132 14.53 8.89 -0.66
N PHE A 133 13.27 9.18 -1.01
CA PHE A 133 12.80 10.57 -1.15
C PHE A 133 12.83 11.34 0.17
N ARG A 134 12.63 10.66 1.31
CA ARG A 134 12.74 11.26 2.65
C ARG A 134 14.18 11.58 3.05
N HIS A 135 15.17 10.83 2.55
CA HIS A 135 16.59 11.04 2.89
C HIS A 135 17.28 12.07 1.97
N ARG A 136 16.72 12.35 0.79
CA ARG A 136 17.27 13.31 -0.19
C ARG A 136 16.78 14.76 0.01
N MET A 137 15.94 15.02 1.01
CA MET A 137 15.46 16.34 1.43
C MET A 137 15.71 16.54 2.92
#